data_AF-A0A5K7YQT8-F1
#
_entry.id   AF-A0A5K7YQT8-F1
#
_cell.length_a   1.000
_cell.length_b   1.000
_cell.length_c   1.000
_cell.angle_alpha   90.00
_cell.angle_beta   90.00
_cell.angle_gamma   90.00
#
_symmetry.space_group_name_H-M   'P 1'
#
loop_
_entity.id
_entity.type
_entity.pdbx_description
1 polymer ?
#
loop_
_entity_poly.entity_id
_entity_poly.type
_entity_poly.pdbx_seq_one_letter_code
_entity_poly.pdbx_strand_id
1 'polypeptide(L)'
;MACLCEQIAGGDIALSPTCIGHLWIFQNLEAEEIEALSREALRKKSTTGQALFLQGDPADEMFLIKGGRIKLSKVLEDGTELTLDIRKAGDFVGENLFSEEGQYPVSAYCLEDTLTCGFSRSQFEQLVLLHPKVGLQIIKNLSERITWLTMRVGSLAVTNIEDRLYGVLTHVAREHGTVSPQGTVIQFPLTHEDLSFLTGAHRVSITRAMKALKQAGKIIHEDKRLVLPLLKTA
;
A
#
# COMPACT_ATOMS: atom_id res chain seq x y z
N MET A 1 3.34 12.66 -20.83
CA MET A 1 3.50 11.55 -21.79
C MET A 1 2.40 10.53 -21.53
N ALA A 2 1.78 9.97 -22.57
CA ALA A 2 0.81 8.89 -22.43
C ALA A 2 1.51 7.64 -21.85
N CYS A 3 0.83 6.86 -21.02
CA CYS A 3 1.43 5.69 -20.41
C CYS A 3 1.61 4.60 -21.48
N LEU A 4 2.79 3.97 -21.57
CA LEU A 4 3.02 2.83 -22.47
C LEU A 4 2.00 1.69 -22.27
N CYS A 5 1.43 1.57 -21.06
CA CYS A 5 0.36 0.61 -20.78
C CYS A 5 -0.93 0.92 -21.57
N GLU A 6 -1.26 2.19 -21.80
CA GLU A 6 -2.42 2.62 -22.59
C GLU A 6 -2.26 2.23 -24.06
N GLN A 7 -1.03 2.26 -24.57
CA GLN A 7 -0.73 1.82 -25.93
C GLN A 7 -0.84 0.29 -26.09
N ILE A 8 -0.47 -0.48 -25.06
CA ILE A 8 -0.43 -1.95 -25.09
C ILE A 8 -1.80 -2.58 -24.80
N ALA A 9 -2.62 -1.96 -23.95
CA ALA A 9 -3.89 -2.53 -23.52
C ALA A 9 -4.80 -2.89 -24.71
N GLY A 10 -4.85 -2.02 -25.73
CA GLY A 10 -5.98 -1.97 -26.66
C GLY A 10 -7.25 -1.52 -25.93
N GLY A 11 -8.23 -0.95 -26.63
CA GLY A 11 -9.40 -0.28 -26.03
C GLY A 11 -10.30 -1.14 -25.12
N ASP A 12 -10.03 -2.45 -24.99
CA ASP A 12 -10.90 -3.43 -24.34
C ASP A 12 -10.59 -3.64 -22.84
N ILE A 13 -9.45 -3.15 -22.33
CA ILE A 13 -9.07 -3.28 -20.91
C ILE A 13 -9.17 -1.92 -20.21
N ALA A 14 -10.03 -1.83 -19.21
CA ALA A 14 -10.10 -0.66 -18.33
C ALA A 14 -8.84 -0.58 -17.44
N LEU A 15 -8.05 0.48 -17.62
CA LEU A 15 -6.78 0.65 -16.92
C LEU A 15 -6.92 1.45 -15.63
N SER A 16 -6.25 1.00 -14.58
CA SER A 16 -6.02 1.75 -13.36
C SER A 16 -5.16 2.99 -13.66
N PRO A 17 -5.52 4.17 -13.11
CA PRO A 17 -4.70 5.37 -13.22
C PRO A 17 -3.38 5.24 -12.44
N THR A 18 -3.28 4.26 -11.52
CA THR A 18 -2.07 4.02 -10.72
C THR A 18 -0.92 3.56 -11.61
N CYS A 19 0.20 4.27 -11.56
CA CYS A 19 1.46 3.85 -12.18
C CYS A 19 2.29 3.06 -11.16
N ILE A 20 3.22 2.24 -11.64
CA ILE A 20 4.13 1.49 -10.78
C ILE A 20 4.93 2.42 -9.87
N GLY A 21 5.34 3.60 -10.36
CA GLY A 21 6.00 4.63 -9.55
C GLY A 21 5.13 5.26 -8.45
N HIS A 22 3.83 4.94 -8.37
CA HIS A 22 2.94 5.39 -7.30
C HIS A 22 2.66 4.31 -6.24
N LEU A 23 3.25 3.11 -6.39
CA LEU A 23 3.20 2.10 -5.33
C LEU A 23 3.94 2.60 -4.10
N TRP A 24 3.45 2.23 -2.91
CA TRP A 24 3.99 2.68 -1.62
C TRP A 24 5.51 2.53 -1.48
N ILE A 25 6.09 1.48 -2.06
CA ILE A 25 7.54 1.22 -2.02
C ILE A 25 8.34 2.20 -2.90
N PHE A 26 7.71 2.73 -3.95
CA PHE A 26 8.29 3.66 -4.93
C PHE A 26 7.76 5.10 -4.78
N GLN A 27 7.05 5.39 -3.68
CA GLN A 27 6.64 6.76 -3.37
C GLN A 27 7.88 7.64 -3.15
N ASN A 28 7.75 8.95 -3.37
CA ASN A 28 8.82 9.93 -3.20
C ASN A 28 10.02 9.82 -4.16
N LEU A 29 9.88 9.05 -5.25
CA LEU A 29 10.83 9.11 -6.37
C LEU A 29 10.66 10.43 -7.14
N GLU A 30 11.78 11.00 -7.57
CA GLU A 30 11.82 12.15 -8.46
C GLU A 30 11.34 11.76 -9.86
N ALA A 31 10.93 12.74 -10.68
CA ALA A 31 10.36 12.47 -12.00
C ALA A 31 11.29 11.64 -12.91
N GLU A 32 12.60 11.90 -12.85
CA GLU A 32 13.62 11.16 -13.60
C GLU A 32 13.74 9.70 -13.15
N GLU A 33 13.60 9.45 -11.84
CA GLU A 33 13.64 8.11 -11.25
C GLU A 33 12.38 7.31 -11.60
N ILE A 34 11.21 7.96 -11.57
CA ILE A 34 9.94 7.38 -12.01
C ILE A 34 9.99 7.06 -13.51
N GLU A 35 10.62 7.92 -14.31
CA GLU A 35 10.79 7.69 -15.75
C GLU A 35 11.70 6.49 -16.02
N ALA A 36 12.87 6.42 -15.35
CA ALA A 36 13.78 5.28 -15.45
C ALA A 36 13.08 3.97 -15.05
N LEU A 37 12.40 3.98 -13.90
CA LEU A 37 11.63 2.84 -13.39
C LEU A 37 10.52 2.45 -14.38
N SER A 38 9.78 3.42 -14.92
CA SER A 38 8.72 3.15 -15.90
C SER A 38 9.29 2.60 -17.22
N ARG A 39 10.45 3.07 -17.68
CA ARG A 39 11.06 2.62 -18.93
C ARG A 39 11.48 1.16 -18.85
N GLU A 40 12.14 0.76 -17.77
CA GLU A 40 12.65 -0.60 -17.57
C GLU A 40 11.55 -1.61 -17.18
N ALA A 41 10.32 -1.15 -16.91
CA ALA A 41 9.24 -2.01 -16.45
C ALA A 41 8.76 -2.99 -17.54
N LEU A 42 8.64 -4.27 -17.16
CA LEU A 42 8.06 -5.33 -17.96
C LEU A 42 6.55 -5.17 -18.04
N ARG A 43 6.01 -5.20 -19.25
CA ARG A 43 4.56 -5.09 -19.49
C ARG A 43 4.08 -6.36 -20.16
N LYS A 44 3.13 -7.04 -19.52
CA LYS A 44 2.64 -8.34 -19.99
C LYS A 44 1.13 -8.30 -20.08
N LYS A 45 0.61 -8.66 -21.25
CA LYS A 45 -0.81 -8.93 -21.47
C LYS A 45 -1.01 -10.45 -21.38
N SER A 46 -1.93 -10.86 -20.51
CA SER A 46 -2.28 -12.25 -20.28
C SER A 46 -3.77 -12.44 -20.49
N THR A 47 -4.15 -13.58 -21.04
CA THR A 47 -5.55 -13.90 -21.32
C THR A 47 -6.20 -14.54 -20.11
N THR A 48 -7.52 -14.48 -20.06
CA THR A 48 -8.34 -15.20 -19.08
C THR A 48 -7.90 -16.67 -18.91
N GLY A 49 -7.75 -17.12 -17.66
CA GLY A 49 -7.33 -18.47 -17.28
C GLY A 49 -5.81 -18.69 -17.24
N GLN A 50 -5.00 -17.79 -17.81
CA GLN A 50 -3.54 -17.92 -17.80
C GLN A 50 -2.99 -17.67 -16.38
N ALA A 51 -1.96 -18.43 -15.99
CA ALA A 51 -1.18 -18.14 -14.78
C ALA A 51 -0.11 -17.08 -15.07
N LEU A 52 0.04 -16.11 -14.17
CA LEU A 52 1.23 -15.23 -14.18
C LEU A 52 2.44 -15.98 -13.64
N PHE A 53 2.24 -16.74 -12.57
CA PHE A 53 3.21 -17.62 -11.92
C PHE A 53 2.46 -18.71 -11.13
N LEU A 54 3.14 -19.80 -10.82
CA LEU A 54 2.61 -20.91 -10.03
C LEU A 54 3.29 -21.01 -8.67
N GLN A 55 2.57 -21.60 -7.72
CA GLN A 55 3.12 -21.98 -6.43
C GLN A 55 4.35 -22.88 -6.61
N GLY A 56 5.44 -22.52 -5.95
CA GLY A 56 6.73 -23.22 -6.03
C GLY A 56 7.64 -22.74 -7.16
N ASP A 57 7.13 -21.96 -8.13
CA ASP A 57 7.98 -21.32 -9.12
C ASP A 57 8.94 -20.33 -8.43
N PRO A 58 10.15 -20.12 -8.97
CA PRO A 58 11.03 -19.05 -8.52
C PRO A 58 10.33 -17.69 -8.52
N ALA A 59 10.41 -16.98 -7.40
CA ALA A 59 9.85 -15.64 -7.24
C ALA A 59 10.79 -14.60 -7.86
N ASP A 60 10.80 -14.56 -9.19
CA ASP A 60 11.71 -13.72 -9.98
C ASP A 60 11.05 -12.47 -10.56
N GLU A 61 9.73 -12.34 -10.49
CA GLU A 61 9.01 -11.18 -11.01
C GLU A 61 8.01 -10.62 -10.00
N MET A 62 7.72 -9.33 -10.13
CA MET A 62 6.68 -8.66 -9.37
C MET A 62 5.85 -7.77 -10.28
N PHE A 63 4.56 -7.60 -9.97
CA PHE A 63 3.60 -7.01 -10.91
C PHE A 63 2.63 -6.05 -10.22
N LEU A 64 2.49 -4.85 -10.78
CA LEU A 64 1.29 -4.03 -10.65
C LEU A 64 0.25 -4.49 -11.67
N ILE A 65 -0.96 -4.78 -11.22
CA ILE A 65 -2.11 -5.02 -12.10
C ILE A 65 -2.55 -3.67 -12.67
N LYS A 66 -2.33 -3.45 -13.96
CA LYS A 66 -2.77 -2.25 -14.67
C LYS A 66 -4.22 -2.35 -15.11
N GLY A 67 -4.70 -3.53 -15.46
CA GLY A 67 -6.10 -3.78 -15.78
C GLY A 67 -6.40 -5.28 -15.65
N GLY A 68 -7.64 -5.63 -15.33
CA GLY A 68 -8.04 -7.01 -15.09
C GLY A 68 -8.11 -7.41 -13.61
N ARG A 69 -8.27 -8.71 -13.36
CA ARG A 69 -8.36 -9.34 -12.03
C ARG A 69 -7.58 -10.63 -11.96
N ILE A 70 -6.97 -10.89 -10.81
CA ILE A 70 -6.14 -12.04 -10.55
C ILE A 70 -6.61 -12.75 -9.29
N LYS A 71 -6.81 -14.06 -9.37
CA LYS A 71 -7.05 -14.95 -8.24
C LYS A 71 -5.72 -15.45 -7.69
N LEU A 72 -5.49 -15.30 -6.39
CA LEU A 72 -4.40 -15.96 -5.69
C LEU A 72 -4.92 -17.23 -5.04
N SER A 73 -4.33 -18.38 -5.37
CA SER A 73 -4.70 -19.66 -4.78
C SER A 73 -3.50 -20.47 -4.31
N LYS A 74 -3.73 -21.30 -3.29
CA LYS A 74 -2.74 -22.20 -2.71
C LYS A 74 -3.27 -23.62 -2.75
N VAL A 75 -2.45 -24.55 -3.22
CA VAL A 75 -2.72 -25.98 -3.14
C VAL A 75 -2.07 -26.51 -1.86
N LEU A 76 -2.88 -27.13 -1.01
CA LEU A 76 -2.46 -27.78 0.23
C LEU A 76 -1.88 -29.18 -0.05
N GLU A 77 -1.23 -29.77 0.96
CA GLU A 77 -0.61 -31.10 0.84
C GLU A 77 -1.61 -32.20 0.46
N ASP A 78 -2.87 -32.06 0.87
CA ASP A 78 -3.96 -32.99 0.54
C ASP A 78 -4.58 -32.77 -0.86
N GLY A 79 -4.05 -31.81 -1.63
CA GLY A 79 -4.52 -31.44 -2.96
C GLY A 79 -5.67 -30.43 -2.97
N THR A 80 -6.16 -29.97 -1.81
CA THR A 80 -7.21 -28.95 -1.74
C THR A 80 -6.70 -27.61 -2.25
N GLU A 81 -7.39 -27.01 -3.23
CA GLU A 81 -7.12 -25.63 -3.67
C GLU A 81 -7.91 -24.63 -2.83
N LEU A 82 -7.20 -23.76 -2.11
CA LEU A 82 -7.78 -22.65 -1.37
C LEU A 82 -7.59 -21.34 -2.14
N THR A 83 -8.69 -20.63 -2.41
CA THR A 83 -8.59 -19.24 -2.88
C THR A 83 -8.32 -18.33 -1.69
N LEU A 84 -7.19 -17.62 -1.74
CA LEU A 84 -6.74 -16.77 -0.66
C LEU A 84 -7.17 -15.31 -0.86
N ASP A 85 -7.15 -14.85 -2.11
CA ASP A 85 -7.46 -13.46 -2.43
C ASP A 85 -7.84 -13.28 -3.91
N ILE A 86 -8.49 -12.16 -4.22
CA ILE A 86 -8.72 -11.69 -5.59
C ILE A 86 -8.25 -10.24 -5.68
N ARG A 87 -7.20 -10.02 -6.48
CA ARG A 87 -6.58 -8.71 -6.71
C ARG A 87 -7.10 -8.08 -7.98
N LYS A 88 -7.21 -6.75 -8.00
CA LYS A 88 -7.77 -5.96 -9.11
C LYS A 88 -6.76 -4.92 -9.59
N ALA A 89 -7.13 -4.22 -10.66
CA ALA A 89 -6.36 -3.09 -11.16
C ALA A 89 -5.99 -2.08 -10.06
N GLY A 90 -4.70 -1.71 -9.98
CA GLY A 90 -4.11 -0.91 -8.91
C GLY A 90 -3.44 -1.73 -7.81
N ASP A 91 -3.76 -3.01 -7.69
CA ASP A 91 -3.14 -3.90 -6.71
C ASP A 91 -1.81 -4.45 -7.22
N PHE A 92 -1.01 -4.89 -6.26
CA PHE A 92 0.30 -5.48 -6.49
C PHE A 92 0.28 -6.98 -6.16
N VAL A 93 1.03 -7.76 -6.92
CA VAL A 93 1.23 -9.20 -6.73
C VAL A 93 2.69 -9.58 -6.98
N GLY A 94 3.14 -10.66 -6.34
CA GLY A 94 4.51 -11.14 -6.49
C GLY A 94 5.51 -10.44 -5.58
N GLU A 95 5.06 -9.86 -4.46
CA GLU A 95 5.93 -9.27 -3.43
C GLU A 95 7.01 -10.22 -2.87
N ASN A 96 6.85 -11.52 -3.09
CA ASN A 96 7.82 -12.55 -2.69
C ASN A 96 9.14 -12.46 -3.45
N LEU A 97 9.23 -11.62 -4.50
CA LEU A 97 10.49 -11.25 -5.15
C LEU A 97 11.59 -10.86 -4.16
N PHE A 98 11.21 -10.23 -3.05
CA PHE A 98 12.15 -9.76 -2.03
C PHE A 98 12.46 -10.80 -0.94
N SER A 99 11.86 -11.98 -1.01
CA SER A 99 12.08 -13.07 -0.04
C SER A 99 13.38 -13.82 -0.34
N GLU A 100 14.08 -14.24 0.72
CA GLU A 100 15.24 -15.14 0.64
C GLU A 100 14.85 -16.56 0.22
N GLU A 101 13.63 -17.02 0.55
CA GLU A 101 13.13 -18.34 0.14
C GLU A 101 13.01 -18.47 -1.39
N GLY A 102 12.86 -17.34 -2.09
CA GLY A 102 12.98 -17.27 -3.54
C GLY A 102 11.90 -18.00 -4.34
N GLN A 103 10.76 -18.35 -3.74
CA GLN A 103 9.64 -19.04 -4.42
C GLN A 103 8.31 -18.35 -4.16
N TYR A 104 7.37 -18.47 -5.11
CA TYR A 104 6.00 -18.04 -4.88
C TYR A 104 5.26 -19.03 -3.97
N PRO A 105 4.66 -18.56 -2.85
CA PRO A 105 3.94 -19.41 -1.92
C PRO A 105 2.52 -19.76 -2.41
N VAL A 106 2.08 -19.16 -3.53
CA VAL A 106 0.73 -19.23 -4.11
C VAL A 106 0.84 -19.14 -5.64
N SER A 107 -0.17 -19.63 -6.36
CA SER A 107 -0.35 -19.41 -7.79
C SER A 107 -1.20 -18.17 -8.05
N ALA A 108 -0.93 -17.46 -9.15
CA ALA A 108 -1.70 -16.29 -9.58
C ALA A 108 -2.33 -16.51 -10.95
N TYR A 109 -3.67 -16.59 -11.00
CA TYR A 109 -4.43 -16.86 -12.23
C TYR A 109 -5.25 -15.64 -12.67
N CYS A 110 -5.16 -15.29 -13.95
CA CYS A 110 -5.99 -14.24 -14.56
C CYS A 110 -7.46 -14.70 -14.63
N LEU A 111 -8.37 -13.95 -14.00
CA LEU A 111 -9.82 -14.20 -14.07
C LEU A 111 -10.48 -13.56 -15.29
N GLU A 112 -9.79 -12.60 -15.90
CA GLU A 112 -10.16 -11.90 -17.11
C GLU A 112 -8.88 -11.48 -17.84
N ASP A 113 -8.99 -10.94 -19.05
CA ASP A 113 -7.83 -10.41 -19.77
C ASP A 113 -7.16 -9.32 -18.95
N THR A 114 -5.88 -9.54 -18.64
CA THR A 114 -5.14 -8.82 -17.61
C THR A 114 -3.91 -8.18 -18.22
N LEU A 115 -3.70 -6.90 -17.92
CA LEU A 115 -2.46 -6.19 -18.22
C LEU A 115 -1.71 -5.94 -16.92
N THR A 116 -0.44 -6.36 -16.88
CA THR A 116 0.46 -6.06 -15.77
C THR A 116 1.64 -5.21 -16.19
N CYS A 117 2.21 -4.49 -15.22
CA CYS A 117 3.45 -3.73 -15.33
C CYS A 117 4.32 -4.09 -14.12
N GLY A 118 5.57 -4.46 -14.32
CA GLY A 118 6.38 -5.10 -13.28
C GLY A 118 7.88 -5.03 -13.50
N PHE A 119 8.63 -5.77 -12.69
CA PHE A 119 10.08 -5.93 -12.84
C PHE A 119 10.47 -7.38 -12.56
N SER A 120 11.51 -7.86 -13.24
CA SER A 120 12.25 -9.02 -12.75
C SER A 120 13.21 -8.61 -11.62
N ARG A 121 13.67 -9.59 -10.84
CA ARG A 121 14.72 -9.41 -9.82
C ARG A 121 15.95 -8.74 -10.42
N SER A 122 16.43 -9.29 -11.54
CA SER A 122 17.64 -8.81 -12.22
C SER A 122 17.50 -7.38 -12.75
N GLN A 123 16.35 -7.03 -13.32
CA GLN A 123 16.08 -5.67 -13.77
C GLN A 123 16.02 -4.70 -12.61
N PHE A 124 15.36 -5.09 -11.52
CA PHE A 124 15.27 -4.26 -10.33
C PHE A 124 16.65 -4.02 -9.71
N GLU A 125 17.47 -5.06 -9.58
CA GLU A 125 18.85 -4.96 -9.10
C GLU A 125 19.69 -4.05 -10.00
N GLN A 126 19.61 -4.21 -11.33
CA GLN A 126 20.31 -3.34 -12.27
C GLN A 126 19.83 -1.89 -12.19
N LEU A 127 18.52 -1.66 -12.06
CA LEU A 127 17.95 -0.31 -11.89
C LEU A 127 18.53 0.37 -10.65
N VAL A 128 18.63 -0.35 -9.53
CA VAL A 128 19.21 0.18 -8.29
C VAL A 128 20.71 0.47 -8.45
N LEU A 129 21.45 -0.36 -9.17
CA LEU A 129 22.87 -0.13 -9.45
C LEU A 129 23.11 1.09 -10.35
N LEU A 130 22.27 1.26 -11.38
CA LEU A 130 22.35 2.39 -12.31
C LEU A 130 21.83 3.70 -11.70
N HIS A 131 20.82 3.60 -10.84
CA HIS A 131 20.20 4.73 -10.15
C HIS A 131 20.20 4.50 -8.62
N PRO A 132 21.34 4.64 -7.93
CA PRO A 132 21.45 4.34 -6.49
C PRO A 132 20.47 5.09 -5.60
N LYS A 133 20.04 6.29 -6.02
CA LYS A 133 19.01 7.07 -5.33
C LYS A 133 17.67 6.32 -5.23
N VAL A 134 17.30 5.53 -6.25
CA VAL A 134 16.09 4.68 -6.23
C VAL A 134 16.17 3.71 -5.05
N GLY A 135 17.31 3.04 -4.87
CA GLY A 135 17.54 2.14 -3.74
C GLY A 135 17.44 2.85 -2.39
N LEU A 136 18.04 4.04 -2.26
CA LEU A 136 17.97 4.84 -1.03
C LEU A 136 16.54 5.28 -0.70
N GLN A 137 15.75 5.72 -1.68
CA GLN A 137 14.34 6.09 -1.45
C GLN A 137 13.51 4.88 -1.02
N ILE A 138 13.74 3.71 -1.63
CA ILE A 138 13.07 2.47 -1.22
C ILE A 138 13.41 2.11 0.23
N ILE A 139 14.69 2.17 0.62
CA ILE A 139 15.11 1.94 2.01
C ILE A 139 14.42 2.91 2.97
N LYS A 140 14.31 4.19 2.59
CA LYS A 140 13.60 5.20 3.37
C LYS A 140 12.11 4.87 3.53
N ASN A 141 11.42 4.56 2.43
CA ASN A 141 10.00 4.18 2.44
C ASN A 141 9.75 2.91 3.28
N LEU A 142 10.64 1.90 3.17
CA LEU A 142 10.57 0.68 3.98
C LEU A 142 10.80 0.99 5.47
N SER A 143 11.74 1.87 5.81
CA SER A 143 12.01 2.29 7.19
C SER A 143 10.82 3.03 7.82
N GLU A 144 10.18 3.91 7.06
CA GLU A 144 8.93 4.58 7.46
C GLU A 144 7.82 3.55 7.67
N ARG A 145 7.70 2.57 6.76
CA ARG A 145 6.72 1.48 6.87
C ARG A 145 6.96 0.60 8.11
N ILE A 146 8.21 0.28 8.44
CA ILE A 146 8.59 -0.46 9.65
C ILE A 146 8.24 0.34 10.89
N THR A 147 8.51 1.65 10.89
CA THR A 147 8.16 2.54 12.02
C THR A 147 6.66 2.58 12.23
N TRP A 148 5.89 2.72 11.15
CA TRP A 148 4.42 2.67 11.20
C TRP A 148 3.90 1.32 11.71
N LEU A 149 4.43 0.20 11.22
CA LEU A 149 4.06 -1.14 11.70
C LEU A 149 4.41 -1.34 13.18
N THR A 150 5.56 -0.84 13.62
CA THR A 150 6.01 -0.91 15.02
C THR A 150 5.08 -0.10 15.93
N MET A 151 4.74 1.12 15.53
CA MET A 151 3.75 1.95 16.22
C MET A 151 2.39 1.24 16.28
N ARG A 152 1.97 0.60 15.20
CA ARG A 152 0.72 -0.16 15.14
C ARG A 152 0.73 -1.31 16.14
N VAL A 153 1.79 -2.12 16.17
CA VAL A 153 1.94 -3.21 17.15
C VAL A 153 1.93 -2.67 18.58
N GLY A 154 2.67 -1.60 18.86
CA GLY A 154 2.66 -0.96 20.19
C GLY A 154 1.26 -0.46 20.59
N SER A 155 0.49 0.07 19.65
CA SER A 155 -0.87 0.52 19.89
C SER A 155 -1.80 -0.63 20.34
N LEU A 156 -1.57 -1.85 19.86
CA LEU A 156 -2.38 -3.02 20.24
C LEU A 156 -2.23 -3.39 21.73
N ALA A 157 -1.10 -3.05 22.36
CA ALA A 157 -0.86 -3.27 23.79
C ALA A 157 -1.57 -2.22 24.68
N VAL A 158 -2.02 -1.10 24.12
CA VAL A 158 -2.75 -0.06 24.87
C VAL A 158 -4.17 -0.54 25.13
N THR A 159 -4.51 -0.89 26.37
CA THR A 159 -5.83 -1.40 26.77
C THR A 159 -6.94 -0.36 26.62
N ASN A 160 -6.64 0.94 26.79
CA ASN A 160 -7.60 2.01 26.60
C ASN A 160 -7.68 2.44 25.13
N ILE A 161 -8.85 2.24 24.51
CA ILE A 161 -9.10 2.61 23.11
C ILE A 161 -8.99 4.11 22.85
N GLU A 162 -9.28 4.97 23.84
CA GLU A 162 -9.19 6.42 23.69
C GLU A 162 -7.73 6.87 23.53
N ASP A 163 -6.84 6.36 24.37
CA ASP A 163 -5.41 6.67 24.32
C ASP A 163 -4.77 6.08 23.06
N ARG A 164 -5.19 4.87 22.66
CA ARG A 164 -4.77 4.24 21.41
C ARG A 164 -5.17 5.08 20.19
N LEU A 165 -6.43 5.50 20.13
CA LEU A 165 -6.95 6.34 19.05
C LEU A 165 -6.24 7.68 19.01
N TYR A 166 -6.00 8.31 20.16
CA TYR A 166 -5.27 9.56 20.23
C TYR A 166 -3.82 9.42 19.74
N GLY A 167 -3.14 8.33 20.08
CA GLY A 167 -1.82 8.00 19.56
C GLY A 167 -1.79 7.86 18.04
N VAL A 168 -2.77 7.14 17.47
CA VAL A 168 -2.93 7.02 16.01
C VAL A 168 -3.12 8.39 15.36
N LEU A 169 -4.04 9.21 15.88
CA LEU A 169 -4.31 10.54 15.34
C LEU A 169 -3.09 11.47 15.43
N THR A 170 -2.33 11.40 16.52
CA THR A 170 -1.09 12.17 16.70
C THR A 170 -0.03 11.78 15.67
N HIS A 171 0.09 10.49 15.38
CA HIS A 171 0.99 10.01 14.34
C HIS A 171 0.55 10.48 12.95
N VAL A 172 -0.73 10.33 12.60
CA VAL A 172 -1.27 10.81 11.31
C VAL A 172 -1.08 12.31 11.15
N ALA A 173 -1.29 13.09 12.22
CA ALA A 173 -1.06 14.53 12.22
C ALA A 173 0.42 14.87 12.02
N ARG A 174 1.35 14.11 12.60
CA ARG A 174 2.79 14.33 12.42
C ARG A 174 3.24 14.06 10.98
N GLU A 175 2.75 12.98 10.37
CA GLU A 175 3.18 12.55 9.03
C GLU A 175 2.49 13.33 7.90
N HIS A 176 1.22 13.70 8.09
CA HIS A 176 0.38 14.25 7.01
C HIS A 176 -0.34 15.55 7.38
N GLY A 177 -0.17 16.04 8.60
CA GLY A 177 -0.81 17.25 9.06
C GLY A 177 -0.01 18.50 8.71
N THR A 178 -0.72 19.63 8.58
CA THR A 178 -0.13 20.95 8.44
C THR A 178 -0.15 21.68 9.77
N VAL A 179 0.99 22.24 10.19
CA VAL A 179 1.08 23.04 11.42
C VAL A 179 0.26 24.33 11.26
N SER A 180 -0.55 24.64 12.27
CA SER A 180 -1.34 25.87 12.35
C SER A 180 -1.22 26.49 13.75
N PRO A 181 -1.62 27.76 13.94
CA PRO A 181 -1.63 28.40 15.26
C PRO A 181 -2.51 27.67 16.30
N GLN A 182 -3.48 26.87 15.84
CA GLN A 182 -4.43 26.16 16.70
C GLN A 182 -3.96 24.74 17.05
N GLY A 183 -2.92 24.23 16.39
CA GLY A 183 -2.53 22.82 16.46
C GLY A 183 -2.10 22.26 15.11
N THR A 184 -1.93 20.95 15.06
CA THR A 184 -1.64 20.24 13.81
C THR A 184 -2.95 19.81 13.15
N VAL A 185 -3.15 20.19 11.89
CA VAL A 185 -4.40 20.00 11.15
C VAL A 185 -4.25 18.87 10.14
N ILE A 186 -5.08 17.84 10.27
CA ILE A 186 -5.25 16.79 9.26
C ILE A 186 -6.29 17.30 8.25
N GLN A 187 -5.84 17.58 7.02
CA GLN A 187 -6.67 18.29 6.02
C GLN A 187 -7.66 17.40 5.25
N PHE A 188 -7.58 16.09 5.43
CA PHE A 188 -8.44 15.10 4.77
C PHE A 188 -9.36 14.42 5.79
N PRO A 189 -10.55 13.96 5.34
CA PRO A 189 -11.47 13.26 6.22
C PRO A 189 -10.89 11.89 6.60
N LEU A 190 -10.89 11.58 7.89
CA LEU A 190 -10.65 10.25 8.43
C LEU A 190 -12.00 9.62 8.78
N THR A 191 -12.40 8.59 8.04
CA THR A 191 -13.66 7.90 8.34
C THR A 191 -13.51 7.05 9.59
N HIS A 192 -14.63 6.71 10.25
CA HIS A 192 -14.58 5.80 11.39
C HIS A 192 -14.10 4.39 10.98
N GLU A 193 -14.25 4.03 9.70
CA GLU A 193 -13.74 2.76 9.16
C GLU A 193 -12.22 2.79 9.03
N ASP A 194 -11.65 3.88 8.50
CA ASP A 194 -10.20 4.10 8.48
C ASP A 194 -9.61 4.02 9.89
N LEU A 195 -10.24 4.72 10.85
CA LEU A 195 -9.81 4.71 12.24
C LEU A 195 -9.95 3.33 12.90
N SER A 196 -10.98 2.56 12.54
CA SER A 196 -11.17 1.18 13.00
C SER A 196 -10.02 0.30 12.51
N PHE A 197 -9.67 0.42 11.23
CA PHE A 197 -8.55 -0.30 10.63
C PHE A 197 -7.20 0.08 11.28
N LEU A 198 -6.98 1.37 11.52
CA LEU A 198 -5.75 1.89 12.10
C LEU A 198 -5.57 1.50 13.57
N THR A 199 -6.65 1.47 14.36
CA THR A 199 -6.61 1.14 15.80
C THR A 199 -6.82 -0.34 16.11
N GLY A 200 -7.27 -1.13 15.14
CA GLY A 200 -7.65 -2.53 15.33
C GLY A 200 -8.89 -2.70 16.21
N ALA A 201 -9.81 -1.74 16.20
CA ALA A 201 -11.00 -1.75 17.05
C ALA A 201 -12.29 -1.66 16.22
N HIS A 202 -13.40 -2.12 16.80
CA HIS A 202 -14.71 -2.00 16.15
C HIS A 202 -15.16 -0.54 16.00
N ARG A 203 -15.87 -0.24 14.92
CA ARG A 203 -16.41 1.09 14.59
C ARG A 203 -17.22 1.74 15.72
N VAL A 204 -17.94 0.95 16.51
CA VAL A 204 -18.69 1.44 17.67
C VAL A 204 -17.76 1.98 18.75
N SER A 205 -16.65 1.28 19.02
CA SER A 205 -15.63 1.72 19.98
C SER A 205 -14.93 3.00 19.51
N ILE A 206 -14.63 3.10 18.21
CA ILE A 206 -14.08 4.33 17.61
C ILE A 206 -15.02 5.51 17.76
N THR A 207 -16.31 5.29 17.51
CA THR A 207 -17.32 6.36 17.64
C THR A 207 -17.38 6.89 19.07
N ARG A 208 -17.32 6.00 20.07
CA ARG A 208 -17.28 6.39 21.48
C ARG A 208 -15.98 7.11 21.84
N ALA A 209 -14.84 6.59 21.40
CA ALA A 209 -13.53 7.17 21.67
C ALA A 209 -13.35 8.56 21.03
N MET A 210 -13.79 8.76 19.78
CA MET A 210 -13.81 10.07 19.13
C MET A 210 -14.62 11.10 19.93
N LYS A 211 -15.78 10.67 20.45
CA LYS A 211 -16.63 11.53 21.29
C LYS A 211 -15.91 11.92 22.59
N ALA A 212 -15.29 10.96 23.26
CA ALA A 212 -14.54 11.19 24.50
C ALA A 212 -13.35 12.13 24.28
N LEU A 213 -12.54 11.90 23.23
CA LEU A 213 -11.42 12.77 22.87
C LEU A 213 -11.86 14.20 22.55
N LYS A 214 -13.00 14.36 21.86
CA LYS A 214 -13.59 15.69 21.58
C LYS A 214 -14.05 16.38 22.87
N GLN A 215 -14.70 15.65 23.77
CA GLN A 215 -15.14 16.19 25.07
C GLN A 215 -13.96 16.58 25.96
N ALA A 216 -12.86 15.84 25.90
CA ALA A 216 -11.62 16.15 26.60
C ALA A 216 -10.81 17.29 25.96
N GLY A 217 -11.27 17.86 24.84
CA GLY A 217 -10.55 18.91 24.11
C GLY A 217 -9.26 18.45 23.44
N LYS A 218 -9.01 17.14 23.37
CA LYS A 218 -7.82 16.55 22.73
C LYS A 218 -7.90 16.61 21.19
N ILE A 219 -9.11 16.69 20.64
CA ILE A 219 -9.35 16.84 19.20
C ILE A 219 -10.49 17.83 18.95
N ILE A 220 -10.41 18.57 17.85
CA ILE A 220 -11.45 19.48 17.37
C ILE A 220 -11.80 19.08 15.95
N HIS A 221 -13.09 19.03 15.63
CA HIS A 221 -13.57 18.67 14.30
C HIS A 221 -14.10 19.94 13.62
N GLU A 222 -13.48 20.30 12.49
CA GLU A 222 -13.83 21.46 11.67
C GLU A 222 -14.16 20.97 10.25
N ASP A 223 -15.46 20.89 9.92
CA ASP A 223 -15.96 20.35 8.66
C ASP A 223 -15.43 18.94 8.33
N LYS A 224 -14.51 18.84 7.38
CA LYS A 224 -13.85 17.59 6.94
C LYS A 224 -12.42 17.45 7.49
N ARG A 225 -12.02 18.33 8.41
CA ARG A 225 -10.68 18.42 8.98
C ARG A 225 -10.70 18.09 10.45
N LEU A 226 -9.59 17.53 10.92
CA LEU A 226 -9.37 17.24 12.33
C LEU A 226 -8.18 18.06 12.82
N VAL A 227 -8.38 18.81 13.90
CA VAL A 227 -7.33 19.60 14.55
C VAL A 227 -6.93 18.91 15.84
N LEU A 228 -5.62 18.67 16.01
CA LEU A 228 -5.02 18.24 17.26
C LEU A 228 -4.39 19.47 17.93
N PRO A 229 -5.01 20.01 19.00
CA PRO A 229 -4.53 21.24 19.60
C PRO A 229 -3.13 21.11 20.19
N LEU A 230 -2.37 22.22 20.18
CA LEU A 230 -1.20 22.32 21.03
C LEU A 230 -1.67 22.24 22.49
N LEU A 231 -1.41 21.10 23.15
CA LEU A 231 -1.68 20.97 24.57
C LEU A 231 -0.90 22.07 25.28
N LYS A 232 -1.61 23.02 25.91
CA LYS A 232 -0.99 23.96 26.82
C LYS A 232 -0.40 23.14 27.96
N THR A 233 0.91 22.97 27.98
CA THR A 233 1.62 22.54 29.19
C THR A 233 1.29 23.56 30.26
N ALA A 234 0.46 23.15 31.22
CA ALA A 234 0.26 23.87 32.47
C ALA A 234 1.49 23.71 33.36
#